data_AF-A0A4Q0MBJ2-F1
#
_entry.id   AF-A0A4Q0MBJ2-F1
#
_cell.length_a   1.000
_cell.length_b   1.000
_cell.length_c   1.000
_cell.angle_alpha   90.00
_cell.angle_beta   90.00
_cell.angle_gamma   90.00
#
_symmetry.space_group_name_H-M   'P 1'
#
loop_
_entity.id
_entity.type
_entity.pdbx_description
1 polymer ?
#
loop_
_entity_poly.entity_id
_entity_poly.type
_entity_poly.pdbx_seq_one_letter_code
_entity_poly.pdbx_strand_id
1 'polypeptide(L)'
;MIEDIFNYRHWAETARLYAGWLDKEQQTSFIKALAENNILLASECRANLFSQDTQLDDYLAEIAFKNTKDISKTKQTSAGLLALAVLDKYDLILKIFESKKAHSNDSFYSHIISDFISNASESHTLEFLKILSSSNIFLFDKALDNLIENSIVFTQESKGIALIILSNIGGVKNEVIRLKTICLFHLTNLLDNPKSAFYTLMNNKQFKYAYRLCTLSIIEVDSDILVLLNEMVEERKTQNLKIFLKILEKSKIDFDESLINLLLVKSLNPVIKRIALTTLNGDPIEREIAIKICRENIKIGNKSSIEFADEVINEFKLAEIFDRKDLVARLLKSHKYQSIELAYHFIKKYSLYKFFNFRKVLEILIGNISNESLLFSRLLIIEEFPANERNDMLKYICALSFKDERYSKIRKQILLNDLNKTENEHPLEKEYNGLSINSFKGYHQVSIGNSHPLIKVPYTQIRLKKDEYFKLKLEEVSENFSNSRIKYIGKNPIYEKVREIWHQNYYIGQFIEIHITSVNFKIAFGRVLNNENLTFVIPISEIDDSFIGDITKYIQVQKSYKVKIKSFNRKKDWIICSLRDLKIETSTDYEDKLQMLKEKYSK
;
A
#
# COMPACT_ATOMS: atom_id res chain seq x y z
N MET A 1 -19.57 37.94 -30.73
CA MET A 1 -18.81 37.28 -31.83
C MET A 1 -17.47 36.72 -31.39
N ILE A 2 -16.49 37.53 -30.92
CA ILE A 2 -15.26 36.99 -30.29
C ILE A 2 -15.62 36.12 -29.07
N GLU A 3 -16.57 36.59 -28.23
CA GLU A 3 -17.11 35.81 -27.10
C GLU A 3 -17.80 34.50 -27.52
N ASP A 4 -18.40 34.42 -28.72
CA ASP A 4 -19.08 33.22 -29.21
C ASP A 4 -18.09 32.14 -29.68
N ILE A 5 -16.91 32.55 -30.14
CA ILE A 5 -15.84 31.66 -30.61
C ILE A 5 -15.17 30.92 -29.44
N PHE A 6 -15.10 31.54 -28.25
CA PHE A 6 -14.53 30.93 -27.04
C PHE A 6 -15.31 29.72 -26.50
N ASN A 7 -16.56 29.51 -26.94
CA ASN A 7 -17.44 28.44 -26.42
C ASN A 7 -17.33 27.09 -27.16
N TYR A 8 -16.50 26.95 -28.20
CA TYR A 8 -16.39 25.72 -29.00
C TYR A 8 -15.12 24.88 -28.68
N ARG A 9 -15.28 23.55 -28.68
CA ARG A 9 -14.21 22.57 -28.40
C ARG A 9 -13.01 22.60 -29.38
N HIS A 10 -13.16 23.27 -30.52
CA HIS A 10 -12.19 23.36 -31.62
C HIS A 10 -11.79 24.82 -31.96
N TRP A 11 -11.98 25.74 -31.01
CA TRP A 11 -11.84 27.19 -31.21
C TRP A 11 -10.52 27.63 -31.89
N ALA A 12 -9.39 26.96 -31.60
CA ALA A 12 -8.10 27.29 -32.20
C ALA A 12 -8.05 27.02 -33.71
N GLU A 13 -8.65 25.91 -34.18
CA GLU A 13 -8.72 25.57 -35.60
C GLU A 13 -9.66 26.53 -36.32
N THR A 14 -10.81 26.84 -35.72
CA THR A 14 -11.77 27.84 -36.25
C THR A 14 -11.13 29.22 -36.39
N ALA A 15 -10.36 29.66 -35.40
CA ALA A 15 -9.67 30.96 -35.45
C ALA A 15 -8.62 31.02 -36.56
N ARG A 16 -7.82 29.95 -36.74
CA ARG A 16 -6.81 29.85 -37.81
C ARG A 16 -7.47 29.90 -39.20
N LEU A 17 -8.57 29.15 -39.40
CA LEU A 17 -9.33 29.16 -40.65
C LEU A 17 -9.97 30.53 -40.91
N TYR A 18 -10.59 31.13 -39.89
CA TYR A 18 -11.23 32.43 -40.01
C TYR A 18 -10.22 33.53 -40.35
N ALA A 19 -9.04 33.52 -39.73
CA ALA A 19 -7.97 34.47 -40.06
C ALA A 19 -7.58 34.42 -41.54
N GLY A 20 -7.61 33.23 -42.16
CA GLY A 20 -7.34 33.05 -43.59
C GLY A 20 -8.48 33.52 -44.53
N TRP A 21 -9.70 33.69 -44.03
CA TRP A 21 -10.87 34.14 -44.80
C TRP A 21 -11.08 35.65 -44.79
N LEU A 22 -10.41 36.36 -43.89
CA LEU A 22 -10.54 37.81 -43.76
C LEU A 22 -9.71 38.55 -44.82
N ASP A 23 -10.21 39.70 -45.27
CA ASP A 23 -9.41 40.65 -46.05
C ASP A 23 -8.24 41.19 -45.21
N LYS A 24 -7.15 41.63 -45.87
CA LYS A 24 -5.88 41.98 -45.21
C LYS A 24 -6.02 42.91 -44.00
N GLU A 25 -6.81 43.98 -44.09
CA GLU A 25 -7.01 44.92 -42.97
C GLU A 25 -7.79 44.31 -41.80
N GLN A 26 -8.82 43.51 -42.10
CA GLN A 26 -9.62 42.82 -41.10
C GLN A 26 -8.83 41.71 -40.43
N GLN A 27 -8.00 41.00 -41.21
CA GLN A 27 -7.09 39.97 -40.76
C GLN A 27 -6.07 40.53 -39.77
N THR A 28 -5.38 41.62 -40.12
CA THR A 28 -4.41 42.27 -39.21
C THR A 28 -5.09 42.74 -37.93
N SER A 29 -6.27 43.36 -38.04
CA SER A 29 -7.05 43.81 -36.88
C SER A 29 -7.49 42.66 -35.98
N PHE A 30 -7.96 41.55 -36.57
CA PHE A 30 -8.37 40.35 -35.86
C PHE A 30 -7.21 39.69 -35.11
N ILE A 31 -6.06 39.50 -35.79
CA ILE A 31 -4.88 38.89 -35.18
C ILE A 31 -4.33 39.76 -34.04
N LYS A 32 -4.32 41.09 -34.20
CA LYS A 32 -3.93 42.01 -33.12
C LYS A 32 -4.84 41.90 -31.90
N ALA A 33 -6.16 41.89 -32.09
CA ALA A 33 -7.13 41.71 -31.01
C ALA A 33 -6.98 40.34 -30.32
N LEU A 34 -6.68 39.29 -31.09
CA LEU A 34 -6.44 37.95 -30.54
C LEU A 34 -5.17 37.91 -29.69
N ALA A 35 -4.12 38.63 -30.09
CA ALA A 35 -2.83 38.67 -29.41
C ALA A 35 -2.91 39.20 -27.96
N GLU A 36 -3.90 40.04 -27.66
CA GLU A 36 -4.14 40.57 -26.30
C GLU A 36 -4.51 39.46 -25.30
N ASN A 37 -5.19 38.42 -25.77
CA ASN A 37 -5.71 37.34 -24.94
C ASN A 37 -4.95 36.02 -25.13
N ASN A 38 -4.49 35.73 -26.36
CA ASN A 38 -3.76 34.52 -26.67
C ASN A 38 -2.69 34.77 -27.76
N ILE A 39 -1.50 35.14 -27.31
CA ILE A 39 -0.37 35.44 -28.20
C ILE A 39 0.07 34.26 -29.05
N LEU A 40 -0.03 33.03 -28.52
CA LEU A 40 0.37 31.83 -29.24
C LEU A 40 -0.55 31.59 -30.43
N LEU A 41 -1.87 31.59 -30.20
CA LEU A 41 -2.81 31.40 -31.29
C LEU A 41 -2.76 32.53 -32.32
N ALA A 42 -2.57 33.77 -31.87
CA ALA A 42 -2.40 34.90 -32.80
C ALA A 42 -1.18 34.69 -33.71
N SER A 43 -0.07 34.20 -33.15
CA SER A 43 1.15 33.88 -33.90
C SER A 43 0.96 32.70 -34.85
N GLU A 44 0.25 31.66 -34.43
CA GLU A 44 -0.11 30.54 -35.31
C GLU A 44 -1.04 30.98 -36.45
N CYS A 45 -2.02 31.85 -36.17
CA CYS A 45 -2.87 32.42 -37.22
C CYS A 45 -2.01 33.16 -38.25
N ARG A 46 -1.08 34.00 -37.78
CA ARG A 46 -0.15 34.75 -38.64
C ARG A 46 0.76 33.83 -39.46
N ALA A 47 1.33 32.78 -38.87
CA ALA A 47 2.23 31.85 -39.54
C ALA A 47 1.54 31.03 -40.64
N ASN A 48 0.23 30.82 -40.53
CA ASN A 48 -0.57 30.11 -41.54
C ASN A 48 -1.05 31.01 -42.71
N LEU A 49 -0.66 32.29 -42.73
CA LEU A 49 -1.00 33.20 -43.81
C LEU A 49 0.08 33.22 -44.89
N PHE A 50 -0.35 33.21 -46.15
CA PHE A 50 0.56 33.27 -47.30
C PHE A 50 1.21 34.65 -47.50
N SER A 51 0.59 35.72 -47.00
CA SER A 51 1.13 37.08 -47.13
C SER A 51 2.19 37.36 -46.06
N GLN A 52 3.33 37.90 -46.46
CA GLN A 52 4.30 38.47 -45.53
C GLN A 52 3.81 39.84 -45.04
N ASP A 53 3.72 40.01 -43.73
CA ASP A 53 3.41 41.27 -43.05
C ASP A 53 4.40 41.46 -41.90
N THR A 54 5.54 42.09 -42.22
CA THR A 54 6.62 42.32 -41.28
C THR A 54 6.21 43.21 -40.11
N GLN A 55 5.29 44.16 -40.31
CA GLN A 55 4.80 45.01 -39.23
C GLN A 55 3.97 44.22 -38.22
N LEU A 56 3.13 43.29 -38.70
CA LEU A 56 2.38 42.40 -37.83
C LEU A 56 3.31 41.41 -37.11
N ASP A 57 4.33 40.88 -37.79
CA ASP A 57 5.32 39.99 -37.19
C ASP A 57 6.08 40.67 -36.06
N ASP A 58 6.52 41.91 -36.27
CA ASP A 58 7.25 42.67 -35.25
C ASP A 58 6.35 43.05 -34.07
N TYR A 59 5.08 43.41 -34.32
CA TYR A 59 4.09 43.65 -33.28
C TYR A 59 3.86 42.41 -32.40
N LEU A 60 3.64 41.24 -33.02
CA LEU A 60 3.43 39.99 -32.28
C LEU A 60 4.70 39.57 -31.53
N ALA A 61 5.87 39.73 -32.14
CA ALA A 61 7.15 39.44 -31.50
C ALA A 61 7.39 40.32 -30.25
N GLU A 62 7.02 41.60 -30.30
CA GLU A 62 7.14 42.50 -29.15
C GLU A 62 6.26 42.05 -27.98
N ILE A 63 4.99 41.71 -28.24
CA ILE A 63 4.07 41.21 -27.21
C ILE A 63 4.54 39.87 -26.65
N ALA A 64 4.95 38.94 -27.52
CA ALA A 64 5.47 37.65 -27.11
C ALA A 64 6.71 37.80 -26.23
N PHE A 65 7.66 38.65 -26.62
CA PHE A 65 8.86 38.97 -25.82
C PHE A 65 8.54 39.68 -24.51
N LYS A 66 7.48 40.49 -24.45
CA LYS A 66 7.01 41.06 -23.18
C LYS A 66 6.46 39.99 -22.25
N ASN A 67 5.70 39.04 -22.79
CA ASN A 67 5.13 37.92 -22.04
C ASN A 67 6.19 36.97 -21.47
N THR A 68 7.40 36.92 -22.06
CA THR A 68 8.49 36.11 -21.52
C THR A 68 9.21 36.73 -20.32
N LYS A 69 9.01 38.03 -20.04
CA LYS A 69 9.68 38.74 -18.93
C LYS A 69 9.05 38.51 -17.55
N ASP A 70 7.81 38.02 -17.49
CA ASP A 70 7.07 37.82 -16.23
C ASP A 70 7.44 36.47 -15.58
N ILE A 71 8.42 36.50 -14.68
CA ILE A 71 8.96 35.31 -14.00
C ILE A 71 8.00 34.66 -12.98
N SER A 72 6.77 35.16 -12.86
CA SER A 72 5.75 34.60 -11.97
C SER A 72 4.70 33.77 -12.70
N LYS A 73 4.65 33.83 -14.04
CA LYS A 73 3.58 33.25 -14.86
C LYS A 73 4.09 32.25 -15.90
N THR A 74 4.42 31.04 -15.43
CA THR A 74 4.98 29.95 -16.25
C THR A 74 4.24 29.72 -17.58
N LYS A 75 2.90 29.64 -17.56
CA LYS A 75 2.09 29.40 -18.77
C LYS A 75 2.18 30.57 -19.77
N GLN A 76 2.16 31.81 -19.29
CA GLN A 76 2.25 32.99 -20.13
C GLN A 76 3.66 33.11 -20.74
N THR A 77 4.69 32.82 -19.96
CA THR A 77 6.08 32.79 -20.43
C THR A 77 6.31 31.70 -21.47
N SER A 78 5.79 30.49 -21.23
CA SER A 78 5.87 29.38 -22.19
C SER A 78 5.13 29.71 -23.49
N ALA A 79 3.90 30.23 -23.41
CA ALA A 79 3.15 30.67 -24.59
C ALA A 79 3.86 31.80 -25.36
N GLY A 80 4.54 32.72 -24.64
CA GLY A 80 5.38 33.75 -25.25
C GLY A 80 6.59 33.17 -26.00
N LEU A 81 7.28 32.18 -25.43
CA LEU A 81 8.40 31.51 -26.10
C LEU A 81 7.95 30.71 -27.33
N LEU A 82 6.84 29.97 -27.20
CA LEU A 82 6.26 29.23 -28.32
C LEU A 82 5.83 30.18 -29.45
N ALA A 83 5.21 31.31 -29.11
CA ALA A 83 4.86 32.35 -30.07
C ALA A 83 6.09 32.90 -30.81
N LEU A 84 7.18 33.20 -30.09
CA LEU A 84 8.44 33.63 -30.70
C LEU A 84 9.02 32.56 -31.65
N ALA A 85 8.92 31.28 -31.29
CA ALA A 85 9.40 30.18 -32.13
C ALA A 85 8.55 30.03 -33.40
N VAL A 86 7.22 30.13 -33.28
CA VAL A 86 6.28 30.09 -34.43
C VAL A 86 6.51 31.25 -35.41
N LEU A 87 6.98 32.39 -34.92
CA LEU A 87 7.34 33.56 -35.75
C LEU A 87 8.80 33.54 -36.23
N ASP A 88 9.52 32.43 -36.01
CA ASP A 88 10.96 32.26 -36.32
C ASP A 88 11.88 33.34 -35.72
N LYS A 89 11.48 33.96 -34.60
CA LYS A 89 12.24 35.00 -33.88
C LYS A 89 13.21 34.38 -32.87
N TYR A 90 14.05 33.45 -33.34
CA TYR A 90 15.01 32.72 -32.51
C TYR A 90 16.09 33.61 -31.87
N ASP A 91 16.41 34.75 -32.48
CA ASP A 91 17.34 35.73 -31.91
C ASP A 91 16.82 36.33 -30.59
N LEU A 92 15.50 36.52 -30.48
CA LEU A 92 14.86 36.99 -29.25
C LEU A 92 14.85 35.90 -28.17
N ILE A 93 14.65 34.64 -28.56
CA ILE A 93 14.76 33.50 -27.65
C ILE A 93 16.18 33.38 -27.10
N LEU A 94 17.20 33.48 -27.96
CA LEU A 94 18.60 33.49 -27.55
C LEU A 94 18.88 34.57 -26.50
N LYS A 95 18.45 35.82 -26.75
CA LYS A 95 18.59 36.94 -25.79
C LYS A 95 17.97 36.65 -24.42
N ILE A 96 16.86 35.90 -24.36
CA ILE A 96 16.21 35.52 -23.10
C ILE A 96 17.12 34.57 -22.32
N PHE A 97 17.63 33.52 -22.95
CA PHE A 97 18.42 32.48 -22.27
C PHE A 97 19.87 32.88 -22.02
N GLU A 98 20.43 33.85 -22.75
CA GLU A 98 21.71 34.49 -22.43
C GLU A 98 21.61 35.45 -21.23
N SER A 99 20.39 35.88 -20.86
CA SER A 99 20.22 36.86 -19.80
C SER A 99 20.61 36.30 -18.42
N LYS A 100 21.16 37.17 -17.55
CA LYS A 100 21.45 36.81 -16.14
C LYS A 100 20.21 36.30 -15.40
N LYS A 101 19.01 36.75 -15.79
CA LYS A 101 17.75 36.34 -15.19
C LYS A 101 17.43 34.86 -15.44
N ALA A 102 17.76 34.35 -16.63
CA ALA A 102 17.58 32.92 -16.93
C ALA A 102 18.51 32.08 -16.05
N HIS A 103 19.79 32.45 -16.00
CA HIS A 103 20.82 31.78 -15.19
C HIS A 103 20.55 31.80 -13.68
N SER A 104 19.84 32.81 -13.17
CA SER A 104 19.51 32.91 -11.73
C SER A 104 18.21 32.20 -11.34
N ASN A 105 17.39 31.77 -12.30
CA ASN A 105 16.05 31.22 -12.06
C ASN A 105 15.84 29.87 -12.76
N ASP A 106 16.84 29.00 -12.70
CA ASP A 106 16.87 27.73 -13.44
C ASP A 106 15.64 26.84 -13.18
N SER A 107 15.11 26.81 -11.95
CA SER A 107 13.92 26.03 -11.60
C SER A 107 12.67 26.52 -12.36
N PHE A 108 12.47 27.83 -12.42
CA PHE A 108 11.35 28.44 -13.15
C PHE A 108 11.45 28.13 -14.65
N TYR A 109 12.63 28.33 -15.24
CA TYR A 109 12.84 28.06 -16.66
C TYR A 109 12.80 26.56 -17.00
N SER A 110 13.13 25.67 -16.07
CA SER A 110 12.96 24.23 -16.26
C SER A 110 11.49 23.84 -16.48
N HIS A 111 10.56 24.46 -15.74
CA HIS A 111 9.12 24.25 -15.97
C HIS A 111 8.66 24.80 -17.32
N ILE A 112 9.16 25.98 -17.71
CA ILE A 112 8.85 26.57 -19.01
C ILE A 112 9.33 25.69 -20.17
N ILE A 113 10.53 25.13 -20.06
CA ILE A 113 11.11 24.20 -21.04
C ILE A 113 10.22 22.96 -21.19
N SER A 114 9.72 22.41 -20.09
CA SER A 114 8.78 21.29 -20.11
C SER A 114 7.51 21.63 -20.90
N ASP A 115 6.90 22.78 -20.59
CA ASP A 115 5.68 23.24 -21.26
C ASP A 115 5.95 23.55 -22.74
N PHE A 116 7.12 24.11 -23.09
CA PHE A 116 7.51 24.37 -24.47
C PHE A 116 7.63 23.06 -25.26
N ILE A 117 8.44 22.11 -24.77
CA ILE A 117 8.70 20.83 -25.45
C ILE A 117 7.41 20.03 -25.66
N SER A 118 6.48 20.09 -24.70
CA SER A 118 5.22 19.34 -24.79
C SER A 118 4.25 19.89 -25.84
N ASN A 119 4.40 21.15 -26.25
CA ASN A 119 3.46 21.83 -27.15
C ASN A 119 4.10 22.28 -28.48
N ALA A 120 5.43 22.30 -28.59
CA ALA A 120 6.15 22.72 -29.78
C ALA A 120 6.12 21.64 -30.87
N SER A 121 6.21 22.07 -32.14
CA SER A 121 6.57 21.17 -33.23
C SER A 121 8.00 20.64 -33.06
N GLU A 122 8.33 19.56 -33.79
CA GLU A 122 9.68 19.03 -33.80
C GLU A 122 10.71 20.09 -34.25
N SER A 123 10.43 20.82 -35.34
CA SER A 123 11.31 21.86 -35.87
C SER A 123 11.64 22.94 -34.84
N HIS A 124 10.62 23.46 -34.14
CA HIS A 124 10.81 24.48 -33.10
C HIS A 124 11.55 23.92 -31.89
N THR A 125 11.30 22.66 -31.53
CA THR A 125 12.03 21.96 -30.46
C THR A 125 13.51 21.86 -30.79
N LEU A 126 13.87 21.52 -32.03
CA LEU A 126 15.26 21.38 -32.46
C LEU A 126 16.03 22.69 -32.44
N GLU A 127 15.46 23.78 -32.97
CA GLU A 127 16.11 25.10 -32.89
C GLU A 127 16.20 25.60 -31.45
N PHE A 128 15.17 25.32 -30.63
CA PHE A 128 15.22 25.65 -29.20
C PHE A 128 16.37 24.92 -28.47
N LEU A 129 16.55 23.62 -28.73
CA LEU A 129 17.66 22.84 -28.18
C LEU A 129 19.02 23.37 -28.64
N LYS A 130 19.13 23.78 -29.91
CA LYS A 130 20.33 24.41 -30.46
C LYS A 130 20.67 25.71 -29.73
N ILE A 131 19.68 26.58 -29.48
CA ILE A 131 19.86 27.78 -28.66
C ILE A 131 20.36 27.42 -27.26
N LEU A 132 19.63 26.55 -26.55
CA LEU A 132 19.98 26.17 -25.18
C LEU A 132 21.40 25.58 -25.07
N SER A 133 21.79 24.72 -26.03
CA SER A 133 23.12 24.12 -26.07
C SER A 133 24.25 25.15 -26.17
N SER A 134 23.97 26.31 -26.78
CA SER A 134 24.93 27.41 -26.95
C SER A 134 24.88 28.45 -25.83
N SER A 135 23.72 28.64 -25.19
CA SER A 135 23.50 29.75 -24.24
C SER A 135 23.47 29.32 -22.78
N ASN A 136 22.87 28.17 -22.45
CA ASN A 136 22.71 27.70 -21.07
C ASN A 136 22.68 26.16 -21.01
N ILE A 137 23.86 25.58 -20.76
CA ILE A 137 24.08 24.12 -20.73
C ILE A 137 23.27 23.43 -19.63
N PHE A 138 23.05 24.08 -18.48
CA PHE A 138 22.25 23.50 -17.40
C PHE A 138 20.80 23.29 -17.84
N LEU A 139 20.19 24.32 -18.44
CA LEU A 139 18.83 24.25 -18.96
C LEU A 139 18.72 23.33 -20.17
N PHE A 140 19.77 23.24 -20.99
CA PHE A 140 19.86 22.24 -22.05
C PHE A 140 19.81 20.81 -21.49
N ASP A 141 20.57 20.49 -20.44
CA ASP A 141 20.51 19.16 -19.80
C ASP A 141 19.10 18.82 -19.29
N LYS A 142 18.40 19.82 -18.71
CA LYS A 142 16.99 19.67 -18.30
C LYS A 142 16.04 19.45 -19.47
N ALA A 143 16.29 20.09 -20.61
CA ALA A 143 15.52 19.86 -21.82
C ALA A 143 15.68 18.41 -22.32
N LEU A 144 16.90 17.86 -22.30
CA LEU A 144 17.16 16.47 -22.66
C LEU A 144 16.38 15.51 -21.76
N ASP A 145 16.42 15.73 -20.43
CA ASP A 145 15.71 14.90 -19.46
C ASP A 145 14.19 14.92 -19.68
N ASN A 146 13.65 16.07 -20.09
CA ASN A 146 12.24 16.20 -20.43
C ASN A 146 11.87 15.43 -21.70
N LEU A 147 12.72 15.47 -22.73
CA LEU A 147 12.51 14.74 -23.99
C LEU A 147 12.45 13.23 -23.77
N ILE A 148 13.37 12.69 -22.96
CA ILE A 148 13.37 11.25 -22.67
C ILE A 148 12.19 10.84 -21.78
N GLU A 149 11.71 11.73 -20.92
CA GLU A 149 10.52 11.51 -20.09
C GLU A 149 9.24 11.45 -20.92
N ASN A 150 9.10 12.35 -21.87
CA ASN A 150 7.96 12.39 -22.79
C ASN A 150 8.10 11.40 -23.96
N SER A 151 9.17 10.59 -23.99
CA SER A 151 9.43 9.59 -25.03
C SER A 151 9.40 10.18 -26.44
N ILE A 152 9.86 11.42 -26.59
CA ILE A 152 9.88 12.12 -27.88
C ILE A 152 10.93 11.46 -28.78
N VAL A 153 10.53 11.16 -30.01
CA VAL A 153 11.38 10.53 -31.03
C VAL A 153 11.56 11.51 -32.17
N PHE A 154 12.81 11.86 -32.44
CA PHE A 154 13.16 12.72 -33.57
C PHE A 154 13.23 11.94 -34.87
N THR A 155 12.89 12.61 -35.97
CA THR A 155 13.01 12.13 -37.35
C THR A 155 14.48 12.03 -37.78
N GLN A 156 14.72 11.37 -38.94
CA GLN A 156 16.07 11.23 -39.49
C GLN A 156 16.70 12.58 -39.87
N GLU A 157 15.88 13.55 -40.29
CA GLU A 157 16.32 14.89 -40.70
C GLU A 157 16.95 15.68 -39.54
N SER A 158 16.53 15.38 -38.32
CA SER A 158 16.99 15.99 -37.06
C SER A 158 18.44 15.67 -36.71
N LYS A 159 19.05 14.65 -37.35
CA LYS A 159 20.46 14.27 -37.15
C LYS A 159 21.43 15.39 -37.52
N GLY A 160 21.12 16.18 -38.55
CA GLY A 160 21.96 17.32 -38.96
C GLY A 160 22.08 18.37 -37.86
N ILE A 161 20.96 18.72 -37.22
CA ILE A 161 20.92 19.67 -36.10
C ILE A 161 21.61 19.09 -34.86
N ALA A 162 21.47 17.80 -34.61
CA ALA A 162 22.14 17.13 -33.50
C ALA A 162 23.67 17.22 -33.59
N LEU A 163 24.26 17.17 -34.79
CA LEU A 163 25.70 17.38 -34.98
C LEU A 163 26.13 18.80 -34.61
N ILE A 164 25.32 19.80 -34.94
CA ILE A 164 25.55 21.20 -34.54
C ILE A 164 25.51 21.31 -33.01
N ILE A 165 24.49 20.76 -32.38
CA ILE A 165 24.36 20.72 -30.91
C ILE A 165 25.59 20.06 -30.26
N LEU A 166 26.04 18.93 -30.79
CA LEU A 166 27.22 18.22 -30.28
C LEU A 166 28.50 19.07 -30.38
N SER A 167 28.64 19.88 -31.43
CA SER A 167 29.78 20.79 -31.58
C SER A 167 29.78 21.90 -30.52
N ASN A 168 28.60 22.39 -30.11
CA ASN A 168 28.47 23.42 -29.07
C ASN A 168 28.89 22.92 -27.68
N ILE A 169 28.73 21.62 -27.41
CA ILE A 169 28.96 21.03 -26.08
C ILE A 169 30.28 20.23 -25.97
N GLY A 170 31.15 20.28 -26.99
CA GLY A 170 32.28 19.36 -27.24
C GLY A 170 33.47 19.32 -26.24
N GLY A 171 33.28 19.62 -24.96
CA GLY A 171 34.33 19.52 -23.92
C GLY A 171 34.18 18.30 -22.99
N VAL A 172 35.30 17.86 -22.38
CA VAL A 172 35.36 16.73 -21.42
C VAL A 172 34.39 16.92 -20.24
N LYS A 173 34.19 18.16 -19.78
CA LYS A 173 33.27 18.48 -18.66
C LYS A 173 31.80 18.17 -18.97
N ASN A 174 31.42 18.04 -20.23
CA ASN A 174 30.04 17.82 -20.67
C ASN A 174 29.82 16.41 -21.22
N GLU A 175 30.70 15.45 -20.91
CA GLU A 175 30.64 14.11 -21.47
C GLU A 175 29.27 13.43 -21.26
N VAL A 176 28.69 13.54 -20.07
CA VAL A 176 27.36 12.98 -19.79
C VAL A 176 26.27 13.60 -20.68
N ILE A 177 26.28 14.92 -20.83
CA ILE A 177 25.31 15.66 -21.66
C ILE A 177 25.49 15.30 -23.15
N ARG A 178 26.75 15.16 -23.59
CA ARG A 178 27.09 14.66 -24.93
C ARG A 178 26.52 13.27 -25.16
N LEU A 179 26.68 12.35 -24.21
CA LEU A 179 26.13 10.99 -24.29
C LEU A 179 24.59 10.99 -24.30
N LYS A 180 23.94 11.82 -23.47
CA LYS A 180 22.47 12.00 -23.50
C LYS A 180 21.98 12.43 -24.88
N THR A 181 22.66 13.41 -25.48
CA THR A 181 22.37 13.93 -26.82
C THR A 181 22.53 12.82 -27.87
N ILE A 182 23.63 12.08 -27.85
CA ILE A 182 23.87 10.94 -28.76
C ILE A 182 22.73 9.90 -28.65
N CYS A 183 22.29 9.57 -27.44
CA CYS A 183 21.22 8.61 -27.20
C CYS A 183 19.85 9.10 -27.71
N LEU A 184 19.53 10.38 -27.54
CA LEU A 184 18.26 10.97 -27.99
C LEU A 184 18.16 11.03 -29.51
N PHE A 185 19.25 11.38 -30.18
CA PHE A 185 19.31 11.53 -31.64
C PHE A 185 19.76 10.27 -32.40
N HIS A 186 19.95 9.16 -31.69
CA HIS A 186 20.35 7.86 -32.26
C HIS A 186 21.66 7.93 -33.06
N LEU A 187 22.64 8.66 -32.54
CA LEU A 187 23.94 8.88 -33.17
C LEU A 187 25.01 7.91 -32.65
N THR A 188 24.64 6.65 -32.44
CA THR A 188 25.55 5.65 -31.83
C THR A 188 26.80 5.36 -32.66
N ASN A 189 26.77 5.66 -33.96
CA ASN A 189 27.93 5.61 -34.85
C ASN A 189 29.04 6.62 -34.47
N LEU A 190 28.75 7.61 -33.63
CA LEU A 190 29.73 8.55 -33.09
C LEU A 190 30.39 8.06 -31.78
N LEU A 191 30.02 6.88 -31.29
CA LEU A 191 30.61 6.28 -30.11
C LEU A 191 31.71 5.30 -30.52
N ASP A 192 32.95 5.61 -30.12
CA ASP A 192 34.09 4.71 -30.32
C ASP A 192 33.93 3.41 -29.51
N ASN A 193 33.35 3.52 -28.31
CA ASN A 193 33.11 2.40 -27.41
C ASN A 193 31.77 2.54 -26.67
N PRO A 194 30.69 1.90 -27.17
CA PRO A 194 29.37 1.92 -26.53
C PRO A 194 29.36 1.39 -25.10
N LYS A 195 30.24 0.43 -24.78
CA LYS A 195 30.37 -0.11 -23.42
C LYS A 195 30.88 0.94 -22.45
N SER A 196 31.93 1.69 -22.81
CA SER A 196 32.44 2.80 -22.00
C SER A 196 31.38 3.90 -21.80
N ALA A 197 30.65 4.26 -22.85
CA ALA A 197 29.54 5.21 -22.75
C ALA A 197 28.45 4.75 -21.79
N PHE A 198 28.10 3.46 -21.83
CA PHE A 198 27.16 2.85 -20.90
C PHE A 198 27.63 2.97 -19.45
N TYR A 199 28.89 2.65 -19.16
CA TYR A 199 29.49 2.82 -17.83
C TYR A 199 29.39 4.26 -17.33
N THR A 200 29.75 5.24 -18.18
CA THR A 200 29.67 6.66 -17.82
C THR A 200 28.25 7.07 -17.46
N LEU A 201 27.24 6.63 -18.22
CA LEU A 201 25.83 6.92 -17.93
C LEU A 201 25.37 6.28 -16.61
N MET A 202 25.75 5.02 -16.37
CA MET A 202 25.39 4.27 -15.17
C MET A 202 25.98 4.89 -13.90
N ASN A 203 27.28 5.22 -13.91
CA ASN A 203 27.96 5.88 -12.78
C ASN A 203 27.35 7.25 -12.45
N ASN A 204 26.82 7.95 -13.45
CA ASN A 204 26.14 9.24 -13.29
C ASN A 204 24.62 9.10 -13.05
N LYS A 205 24.13 7.89 -12.75
CA LYS A 205 22.71 7.57 -12.49
C LYS A 205 21.75 7.93 -13.63
N GLN A 206 22.23 7.96 -14.86
CA GLN A 206 21.46 8.29 -16.07
C GLN A 206 20.80 7.04 -16.69
N PHE A 207 20.02 6.32 -15.89
CA PHE A 207 19.55 4.97 -16.23
C PHE A 207 18.64 4.90 -17.46
N LYS A 208 17.79 5.90 -17.69
CA LYS A 208 16.92 5.96 -18.88
C LYS A 208 17.74 6.05 -20.17
N TYR A 209 18.83 6.81 -20.15
CA TYR A 209 19.75 6.94 -21.29
C TYR A 209 20.59 5.69 -21.46
N ALA A 210 21.07 5.08 -20.38
CA ALA A 210 21.78 3.80 -20.44
C ALA A 210 20.92 2.71 -21.09
N TYR A 211 19.63 2.63 -20.70
CA TYR A 211 18.66 1.76 -21.36
C TYR A 211 18.46 2.10 -22.84
N ARG A 212 18.30 3.39 -23.18
CA ARG A 212 18.18 3.82 -24.57
C ARG A 212 19.40 3.41 -25.39
N LEU A 213 20.60 3.53 -24.83
CA LEU A 213 21.84 3.09 -25.48
C LEU A 213 21.84 1.57 -25.75
N CYS A 214 21.42 0.74 -24.80
CA CYS A 214 21.25 -0.71 -25.01
C CYS A 214 20.25 -1.06 -26.12
N THR A 215 19.25 -0.20 -26.36
CA THR A 215 18.32 -0.41 -27.50
C THR A 215 18.90 -0.02 -28.86
N LEU A 216 19.97 0.79 -28.87
CA LEU A 216 20.56 1.34 -30.10
C LEU A 216 21.88 0.67 -30.49
N SER A 217 22.55 0.01 -29.55
CA SER A 217 23.83 -0.64 -29.73
C SER A 217 23.90 -1.95 -28.94
N ILE A 218 24.57 -2.96 -29.50
CA ILE A 218 24.92 -4.17 -28.76
C ILE A 218 25.98 -3.82 -27.71
N ILE A 219 25.62 -3.97 -26.44
CA ILE A 219 26.54 -3.82 -25.31
C ILE A 219 26.74 -5.20 -24.70
N GLU A 220 28.00 -5.62 -24.65
CA GLU A 220 28.42 -6.82 -23.92
C GLU A 220 28.52 -6.47 -22.44
N VAL A 221 27.80 -7.22 -21.63
CA VAL A 221 27.71 -7.01 -20.18
C VAL A 221 28.69 -7.94 -19.48
N ASP A 222 29.61 -7.35 -18.72
CA ASP A 222 30.61 -8.04 -17.90
C ASP A 222 30.36 -7.84 -16.40
N SER A 223 31.21 -8.44 -15.56
CA SER A 223 31.09 -8.41 -14.10
C SER A 223 30.91 -7.01 -13.52
N ASP A 224 31.60 -5.98 -14.03
CA ASP A 224 31.56 -4.67 -13.41
C ASP A 224 30.29 -3.89 -13.79
N ILE A 225 29.76 -4.06 -15.02
CA ILE A 225 28.43 -3.57 -15.39
C ILE A 225 27.37 -4.19 -14.47
N LEU A 226 27.53 -5.47 -14.15
CA LEU A 226 26.58 -6.20 -13.32
C LEU A 226 26.57 -5.72 -11.87
N VAL A 227 27.75 -5.44 -11.31
CA VAL A 227 27.86 -4.83 -9.98
C VAL A 227 27.11 -3.50 -9.96
N LEU A 228 27.33 -2.63 -10.95
CA LEU A 228 26.64 -1.34 -11.05
C LEU A 228 25.11 -1.50 -11.20
N LEU A 229 24.68 -2.43 -12.05
CA LEU A 229 23.27 -2.74 -12.23
C LEU A 229 22.63 -3.27 -10.92
N ASN A 230 23.34 -4.07 -10.13
CA ASN A 230 22.86 -4.54 -8.83
C ASN A 230 22.74 -3.42 -7.80
N GLU A 231 23.70 -2.49 -7.76
CA GLU A 231 23.61 -1.30 -6.89
C GLU A 231 22.33 -0.47 -7.18
N MET A 232 21.92 -0.37 -8.45
CA MET A 232 20.68 0.33 -8.82
C MET A 232 19.43 -0.30 -8.19
N VAL A 233 19.41 -1.63 -8.08
CA VAL A 233 18.30 -2.40 -7.54
C VAL A 233 18.18 -2.18 -6.04
N GLU A 234 19.30 -2.07 -5.34
CA GLU A 234 19.33 -1.88 -3.88
C GLU A 234 18.74 -0.53 -3.46
N GLU A 235 18.68 0.47 -4.34
CA GLU A 235 18.02 1.76 -4.09
C GLU A 235 16.48 1.66 -3.95
N ARG A 236 15.86 0.47 -4.07
CA ARG A 236 14.43 0.17 -3.83
C ARG A 236 13.41 1.01 -4.62
N LYS A 237 13.81 1.66 -5.72
CA LYS A 237 12.87 2.37 -6.61
C LYS A 237 12.30 1.41 -7.66
N THR A 238 10.98 1.21 -7.66
CA THR A 238 10.27 0.31 -8.60
C THR A 238 10.56 0.63 -10.08
N GLN A 239 10.83 1.90 -10.41
CA GLN A 239 11.16 2.30 -11.78
C GLN A 239 12.58 1.89 -12.19
N ASN A 240 13.55 1.97 -11.27
CA ASN A 240 14.93 1.52 -11.51
C ASN A 240 14.97 0.02 -11.77
N LEU A 241 14.15 -0.75 -11.03
CA LEU A 241 13.99 -2.19 -11.23
C LEU A 241 13.50 -2.51 -12.64
N LYS A 242 12.45 -1.82 -13.13
CA LYS A 242 11.94 -2.02 -14.49
C LYS A 242 12.99 -1.68 -15.55
N ILE A 243 13.75 -0.61 -15.35
CA ILE A 243 14.81 -0.20 -16.29
C ILE A 243 15.95 -1.22 -16.29
N PHE A 244 16.40 -1.65 -15.11
CA PHE A 244 17.41 -2.70 -14.94
C PHE A 244 17.04 -3.98 -15.71
N LEU A 245 15.81 -4.48 -15.54
CA LEU A 245 15.36 -5.70 -16.21
C LEU A 245 15.34 -5.54 -17.73
N LYS A 246 14.85 -4.40 -18.22
CA LYS A 246 14.85 -4.11 -19.65
C LYS A 246 16.26 -3.93 -20.24
N ILE A 247 17.22 -3.45 -19.44
CA ILE A 247 18.63 -3.41 -19.84
C ILE A 247 19.13 -4.84 -19.99
N LEU A 248 18.88 -5.71 -19.01
CA LEU A 248 19.31 -7.11 -19.07
C LEU A 248 18.73 -7.84 -20.30
N GLU A 249 17.44 -7.64 -20.59
CA GLU A 249 16.78 -8.25 -21.76
C GLU A 249 17.35 -7.79 -23.11
N LYS A 250 17.94 -6.59 -23.18
CA LYS A 250 18.42 -5.99 -24.44
C LYS A 250 19.91 -6.12 -24.65
N SER A 251 20.67 -6.39 -23.60
CA SER A 251 22.10 -6.59 -23.67
C SER A 251 22.45 -8.03 -24.08
N LYS A 252 23.61 -8.22 -24.72
CA LYS A 252 24.18 -9.56 -24.87
C LYS A 252 24.91 -9.88 -23.57
N ILE A 253 24.32 -10.77 -22.79
CA ILE A 253 24.84 -11.18 -21.50
C ILE A 253 25.24 -12.63 -21.63
N ASP A 254 26.53 -12.91 -21.51
CA ASP A 254 26.98 -14.27 -21.20
C ASP A 254 26.67 -14.50 -19.73
N PHE A 255 25.72 -15.41 -19.46
CA PHE A 255 25.34 -15.74 -18.10
C PHE A 255 26.43 -16.61 -17.46
N ASP A 256 27.47 -15.97 -16.93
CA ASP A 256 28.52 -16.63 -16.18
C ASP A 256 28.10 -16.94 -14.72
N GLU A 257 28.89 -17.75 -14.03
CA GLU A 257 28.63 -18.11 -12.63
C GLU A 257 28.57 -16.88 -11.71
N SER A 258 29.32 -15.82 -12.04
CA SER A 258 29.39 -14.57 -11.29
C SER A 258 28.04 -13.83 -11.30
N LEU A 259 27.45 -13.71 -12.49
CA LEU A 259 26.13 -13.12 -12.71
C LEU A 259 25.03 -13.90 -11.99
N ILE A 260 25.08 -15.24 -12.10
CA ILE A 260 24.12 -16.12 -11.44
C ILE A 260 24.22 -15.96 -9.91
N ASN A 261 25.43 -15.90 -9.35
CA ASN A 261 25.62 -15.64 -7.92
C ASN A 261 25.13 -14.24 -7.51
N LEU A 262 25.29 -13.22 -8.36
CA LEU A 262 24.85 -11.86 -8.04
C LEU A 262 23.31 -11.73 -8.09
N LEU A 263 22.67 -12.21 -9.16
CA LEU A 263 21.23 -12.05 -9.39
C LEU A 263 20.38 -13.04 -8.58
N LEU A 264 20.82 -14.30 -8.44
CA LEU A 264 20.01 -15.38 -7.86
C LEU A 264 20.40 -15.70 -6.42
N VAL A 265 21.65 -15.44 -6.01
CA VAL A 265 22.12 -15.69 -4.64
C VAL A 265 22.09 -14.43 -3.77
N LYS A 266 22.63 -13.29 -4.25
CA LYS A 266 22.73 -12.06 -3.42
C LYS A 266 21.47 -11.19 -3.41
N SER A 267 20.70 -11.15 -4.51
CA SER A 267 19.46 -10.38 -4.53
C SER A 267 18.47 -10.89 -3.48
N LEU A 268 17.78 -10.00 -2.78
CA LEU A 268 16.64 -10.35 -1.92
C LEU A 268 15.29 -10.10 -2.60
N ASN A 269 15.31 -9.55 -3.82
CA ASN A 269 14.11 -9.16 -4.55
C ASN A 269 13.55 -10.36 -5.34
N PRO A 270 12.34 -10.85 -5.00
CA PRO A 270 11.75 -12.04 -5.64
C PRO A 270 11.44 -11.81 -7.13
N VAL A 271 11.17 -10.57 -7.54
CA VAL A 271 10.90 -10.22 -8.94
C VAL A 271 12.15 -10.38 -9.80
N ILE A 272 13.32 -9.96 -9.28
CA ILE A 272 14.60 -10.15 -9.98
C ILE A 272 14.92 -11.62 -10.11
N LYS A 273 14.76 -12.37 -9.02
CA LYS A 273 15.03 -13.80 -9.00
C LYS A 273 14.18 -14.55 -10.01
N ARG A 274 12.87 -14.30 -10.03
CA ARG A 274 11.95 -14.93 -10.98
C ARG A 274 12.23 -14.52 -12.42
N ILE A 275 12.54 -13.25 -12.68
CA ILE A 275 12.80 -12.79 -14.06
C ILE A 275 14.14 -13.31 -14.56
N ALA A 276 15.20 -13.26 -13.75
CA ALA A 276 16.49 -13.85 -14.09
C ALA A 276 16.36 -15.36 -14.39
N LEU A 277 15.57 -16.09 -13.61
CA LEU A 277 15.23 -17.49 -13.87
C LEU A 277 14.53 -17.69 -15.23
N THR A 278 13.56 -16.83 -15.57
CA THR A 278 12.86 -16.92 -16.88
C THR A 278 13.73 -16.51 -18.06
N THR A 279 14.65 -15.56 -17.91
CA THR A 279 15.61 -15.18 -18.96
C THR A 279 16.61 -16.31 -19.19
N LEU A 280 16.96 -17.04 -18.12
CA LEU A 280 17.84 -18.20 -18.15
C LEU A 280 17.19 -19.47 -18.72
N ASN A 281 15.87 -19.52 -18.94
CA ASN A 281 15.21 -20.69 -19.56
C ASN A 281 15.59 -20.93 -21.04
N GLY A 282 16.44 -20.08 -21.63
CA GLY A 282 17.04 -20.27 -22.95
C GLY A 282 18.44 -20.90 -22.93
N ASP A 283 19.16 -20.81 -21.81
CA ASP A 283 20.50 -21.37 -21.64
C ASP A 283 20.46 -22.50 -20.60
N PRO A 284 21.15 -23.63 -20.82
CA PRO A 284 21.19 -24.68 -19.81
C PRO A 284 21.97 -24.15 -18.60
N ILE A 285 21.27 -23.60 -17.60
CA ILE A 285 21.87 -23.47 -16.25
C ILE A 285 22.27 -24.87 -15.85
N GLU A 286 23.58 -25.08 -15.68
CA GLU A 286 24.09 -26.38 -15.27
C GLU A 286 23.44 -26.78 -13.95
N ARG A 287 23.06 -28.06 -13.85
CA ARG A 287 22.41 -28.64 -12.66
C ARG A 287 23.18 -28.30 -11.37
N GLU A 288 24.50 -28.21 -11.45
CA GLU A 288 25.38 -27.82 -10.34
C GLU A 288 25.16 -26.39 -9.84
N ILE A 289 24.94 -25.45 -10.75
CA ILE A 289 24.66 -24.05 -10.42
C ILE A 289 23.26 -23.93 -9.79
N ALA A 290 22.26 -24.64 -10.33
CA ALA A 290 20.93 -24.69 -9.73
C ALA A 290 20.97 -25.23 -8.29
N ILE A 291 21.79 -26.26 -8.03
CA ILE A 291 22.04 -26.78 -6.68
C ILE A 291 22.67 -25.70 -5.78
N LYS A 292 23.67 -24.96 -6.29
CA LYS A 292 24.32 -23.87 -5.53
C LYS A 292 23.31 -22.77 -5.15
N ILE A 293 22.47 -22.32 -6.10
CA ILE A 293 21.42 -21.33 -5.88
C ILE A 293 20.45 -21.79 -4.79
N CYS A 294 19.97 -23.04 -4.88
CA CYS A 294 19.09 -23.63 -3.88
C CYS A 294 19.75 -23.63 -2.50
N ARG A 295 21.00 -24.12 -2.37
CA ARG A 295 21.72 -24.19 -1.08
C ARG A 295 21.82 -22.83 -0.40
N GLU A 296 22.20 -21.79 -1.13
CA GLU A 296 22.36 -20.46 -0.55
C GLU A 296 21.01 -19.82 -0.18
N ASN A 297 19.97 -19.96 -1.02
CA ASN A 297 18.64 -19.46 -0.67
C ASN A 297 18.03 -20.18 0.54
N ILE A 298 18.28 -21.50 0.67
CA ILE A 298 17.90 -22.30 1.84
C ILE A 298 18.67 -21.88 3.10
N LYS A 299 19.94 -21.48 2.94
CA LYS A 299 20.77 -20.95 4.04
C LYS A 299 20.28 -19.58 4.51
N ILE A 300 19.83 -18.69 3.62
CA ILE A 300 19.23 -17.40 3.97
C ILE A 300 17.94 -17.58 4.78
N GLY A 301 17.09 -18.55 4.41
CA GLY A 301 16.01 -19.06 5.28
C GLY A 301 14.80 -18.15 5.51
N ASN A 302 14.69 -16.99 4.84
CA ASN A 302 13.49 -16.16 4.88
C ASN A 302 12.41 -16.63 3.88
N LYS A 303 11.14 -16.18 4.03
CA LYS A 303 10.02 -16.56 3.15
C LYS A 303 10.39 -16.47 1.67
N SER A 304 10.79 -15.28 1.21
CA SER A 304 11.12 -15.02 -0.20
C SER A 304 12.21 -15.95 -0.75
N SER A 305 13.25 -16.22 0.03
CA SER A 305 14.37 -17.07 -0.41
C SER A 305 13.99 -18.54 -0.44
N ILE A 306 13.21 -19.02 0.54
CA ILE A 306 12.74 -20.42 0.55
C ILE A 306 11.68 -20.66 -0.53
N GLU A 307 10.79 -19.69 -0.77
CA GLU A 307 9.82 -19.74 -1.87
C GLU A 307 10.53 -19.84 -3.22
N PHE A 308 11.55 -19.02 -3.43
CA PHE A 308 12.38 -19.10 -4.65
C PHE A 308 13.16 -20.42 -4.75
N ALA A 309 13.74 -20.91 -3.66
CA ALA A 309 14.42 -22.21 -3.66
C ALA A 309 13.48 -23.36 -4.06
N ASP A 310 12.22 -23.31 -3.63
CA ASP A 310 11.19 -24.27 -4.04
C ASP A 310 10.85 -24.19 -5.53
N GLU A 311 10.77 -22.98 -6.10
CA GLU A 311 10.60 -22.78 -7.55
C GLU A 311 11.75 -23.42 -8.33
N VAL A 312 13.01 -23.14 -7.95
CA VAL A 312 14.21 -23.71 -8.59
C VAL A 312 14.24 -25.24 -8.45
N ILE A 313 13.88 -25.79 -7.29
CA ILE A 313 13.82 -27.25 -7.09
C ILE A 313 12.82 -27.90 -8.06
N ASN A 314 11.68 -27.26 -8.29
CA ASN A 314 10.64 -27.80 -9.17
C ASN A 314 11.04 -27.70 -10.65
N GLU A 315 11.57 -26.55 -11.08
CA GLU A 315 11.97 -26.30 -12.46
C GLU A 315 13.14 -27.20 -12.90
N PHE A 316 14.16 -27.35 -12.05
CA PHE A 316 15.36 -28.15 -12.34
C PHE A 316 15.26 -29.59 -11.84
N LYS A 317 14.08 -30.03 -11.37
CA LYS A 317 13.82 -31.40 -10.86
C LYS A 317 14.85 -31.84 -9.80
N LEU A 318 15.16 -30.97 -8.85
CA LEU A 318 16.19 -31.20 -7.80
C LEU A 318 15.62 -31.84 -6.52
N ALA A 319 14.41 -32.39 -6.55
CA ALA A 319 13.72 -32.95 -5.39
C ALA A 319 14.45 -34.18 -4.79
N GLU A 320 15.31 -34.84 -5.57
CA GLU A 320 16.17 -35.93 -5.09
C GLU A 320 17.34 -35.43 -4.21
N ILE A 321 17.70 -34.16 -4.33
CA ILE A 321 18.86 -33.54 -3.66
C ILE A 321 18.42 -32.72 -2.46
N PHE A 322 17.27 -32.04 -2.56
CA PHE A 322 16.75 -31.18 -1.50
C PHE A 322 15.46 -31.74 -0.91
N ASP A 323 15.52 -32.15 0.36
CA ASP A 323 14.34 -32.61 1.08
C ASP A 323 13.41 -31.43 1.40
N ARG A 324 12.18 -31.49 0.90
CA ARG A 324 11.14 -30.49 1.17
C ARG A 324 10.76 -30.43 2.67
N LYS A 325 11.01 -31.50 3.43
CA LYS A 325 10.86 -31.48 4.90
C LYS A 325 11.84 -30.50 5.55
N ASP A 326 13.08 -30.44 5.05
CA ASP A 326 14.08 -29.50 5.58
C ASP A 326 13.70 -28.05 5.30
N LEU A 327 13.09 -27.77 4.14
CA LEU A 327 12.56 -26.44 3.82
C LEU A 327 11.48 -26.02 4.82
N VAL A 328 10.49 -26.90 5.06
CA VAL A 328 9.42 -26.67 6.03
C VAL A 328 9.99 -26.47 7.44
N ALA A 329 10.93 -27.32 7.87
CA ALA A 329 11.55 -27.20 9.18
C ALA A 329 12.28 -25.86 9.37
N ARG A 330 12.99 -25.37 8.33
CA ARG A 330 13.66 -24.06 8.36
C ARG A 330 12.67 -22.90 8.44
N LEU A 331 11.58 -22.96 7.69
CA LEU A 331 10.52 -21.94 7.75
C LEU A 331 9.89 -21.86 9.14
N LEU A 332 9.59 -23.02 9.75
CA LEU A 332 9.04 -23.12 11.10
C LEU A 332 10.01 -22.58 12.17
N LYS A 333 11.32 -22.81 12.03
CA LYS A 333 12.36 -22.28 12.94
C LYS A 333 12.45 -20.76 12.95
N SER A 334 12.04 -20.08 11.87
CA SER A 334 12.18 -18.62 11.79
C SER A 334 11.23 -17.87 12.73
N HIS A 335 10.17 -18.53 13.23
CA HIS A 335 9.10 -17.93 14.03
C HIS A 335 8.47 -16.66 13.43
N LYS A 336 8.67 -16.36 12.14
CA LYS A 336 8.05 -15.22 11.45
C LYS A 336 6.73 -15.65 10.83
N TYR A 337 5.67 -14.89 11.05
CA TYR A 337 4.31 -15.19 10.56
C TYR A 337 4.29 -15.63 9.08
N GLN A 338 4.86 -14.80 8.21
CA GLN A 338 4.98 -15.04 6.76
C GLN A 338 5.71 -16.34 6.41
N SER A 339 6.75 -16.70 7.14
CA SER A 339 7.47 -17.95 6.91
C SER A 339 6.65 -19.18 7.34
N ILE A 340 5.92 -19.07 8.46
CA ILE A 340 5.08 -20.16 8.96
C ILE A 340 3.88 -20.39 8.03
N GLU A 341 3.31 -19.32 7.46
CA GLU A 341 2.31 -19.39 6.39
C GLU A 341 2.84 -20.18 5.18
N LEU A 342 4.04 -19.86 4.70
CA LEU A 342 4.65 -20.60 3.59
C LEU A 342 4.93 -22.07 3.96
N ALA A 343 5.36 -22.34 5.20
CA ALA A 343 5.60 -23.70 5.68
C ALA A 343 4.32 -24.54 5.59
N TYR A 344 3.19 -23.95 5.99
CA TYR A 344 1.89 -24.59 5.90
C TYR A 344 1.51 -24.91 4.44
N HIS A 345 1.66 -23.94 3.53
CA HIS A 345 1.41 -24.17 2.11
C HIS A 345 2.27 -25.29 1.54
N PHE A 346 3.54 -25.39 1.93
CA PHE A 346 4.43 -26.47 1.49
C PHE A 346 4.01 -27.82 2.04
N ILE A 347 3.60 -27.90 3.31
CA ILE A 347 3.11 -29.15 3.89
C ILE A 347 1.89 -29.66 3.11
N LYS A 348 0.96 -28.76 2.73
CA LYS A 348 -0.21 -29.10 1.89
C LYS A 348 0.21 -29.50 0.48
N LYS A 349 0.91 -28.60 -0.24
CA LYS A 349 1.35 -28.78 -1.63
C LYS A 349 2.09 -30.11 -1.84
N TYR A 350 2.87 -30.53 -0.84
CA TYR A 350 3.72 -31.71 -0.91
C TYR A 350 3.25 -32.88 -0.05
N SER A 351 2.03 -32.82 0.47
CA SER A 351 1.43 -33.89 1.26
C SER A 351 2.29 -34.37 2.45
N LEU A 352 2.98 -33.45 3.12
CA LEU A 352 3.90 -33.74 4.23
C LEU A 352 3.20 -33.91 5.59
N TYR A 353 1.88 -34.16 5.57
CA TYR A 353 1.02 -34.25 6.75
C TYR A 353 1.47 -35.27 7.80
N LYS A 354 2.16 -36.34 7.38
CA LYS A 354 2.68 -37.38 8.28
C LYS A 354 3.92 -36.95 9.06
N PHE A 355 4.61 -35.89 8.63
CA PHE A 355 5.90 -35.47 9.19
C PHE A 355 5.81 -34.25 10.10
N PHE A 356 4.74 -33.44 9.97
CA PHE A 356 4.57 -32.21 10.74
C PHE A 356 3.25 -32.21 11.50
N ASN A 357 3.29 -31.90 12.79
CA ASN A 357 2.11 -31.79 13.62
C ASN A 357 1.39 -30.47 13.33
N PHE A 358 0.29 -30.54 12.58
CA PHE A 358 -0.52 -29.38 12.17
C PHE A 358 -0.99 -28.51 13.33
N ARG A 359 -1.34 -29.14 14.46
CA ARG A 359 -1.74 -28.42 15.68
C ARG A 359 -0.58 -27.59 16.23
N LYS A 360 0.65 -28.11 16.24
CA LYS A 360 1.82 -27.32 16.65
C LYS A 360 2.14 -26.19 15.68
N VAL A 361 1.99 -26.40 14.38
CA VAL A 361 2.19 -25.34 13.37
C VAL A 361 1.14 -24.23 13.53
N LEU A 362 -0.12 -24.60 13.79
CA LEU A 362 -1.22 -23.69 14.09
C LEU A 362 -0.99 -22.92 15.40
N GLU A 363 -0.52 -23.59 16.46
CA GLU A 363 -0.14 -22.96 17.73
C GLU A 363 0.97 -21.91 17.55
N ILE A 364 1.95 -22.16 16.67
CA ILE A 364 3.00 -21.20 16.32
C ILE A 364 2.44 -20.01 15.50
N LEU A 365 1.50 -20.24 14.58
CA LEU A 365 0.79 -19.18 13.84
C LEU A 365 -0.02 -18.28 14.78
N ILE A 366 -0.72 -18.90 15.73
CA ILE A 366 -1.58 -18.24 16.71
C ILE A 366 -0.75 -17.48 17.77
N GLY A 367 0.41 -18.02 18.18
CA GLY A 367 1.34 -17.37 19.11
C GLY A 367 1.92 -16.05 18.60
N ASN A 368 1.93 -15.82 17.28
CA ASN A 368 2.24 -14.53 16.66
C ASN A 368 0.94 -13.75 16.39
N ILE A 369 0.41 -13.11 17.44
CA ILE A 369 -0.89 -12.42 17.44
C ILE A 369 -0.80 -11.11 16.63
N SER A 370 -0.76 -11.22 15.29
CA SER A 370 -1.10 -10.14 14.37
C SER A 370 -2.54 -10.32 13.88
N ASN A 371 -3.22 -9.22 13.53
CA ASN A 371 -4.62 -9.22 13.06
C ASN A 371 -4.85 -10.04 11.77
N GLU A 372 -3.80 -10.27 10.98
CA GLU A 372 -3.84 -11.09 9.77
C GLU A 372 -3.66 -12.59 10.10
N SER A 373 -2.86 -12.90 11.13
CA SER A 373 -2.58 -14.27 11.54
C SER A 373 -3.82 -15.08 11.94
N LEU A 374 -4.76 -14.47 12.68
CA LEU A 374 -5.97 -15.18 13.13
C LEU A 374 -7.00 -15.38 12.02
N LEU A 375 -7.14 -14.44 11.08
CA LEU A 375 -8.08 -14.58 9.96
C LEU A 375 -7.59 -15.62 8.94
N PHE A 376 -6.29 -15.67 8.69
CA PHE A 376 -5.71 -16.73 7.88
C PHE A 376 -5.81 -18.08 8.58
N SER A 377 -5.46 -18.16 9.87
CA SER A 377 -5.61 -19.39 10.66
C SER A 377 -7.06 -19.90 10.65
N ARG A 378 -8.05 -19.01 10.67
CA ARG A 378 -9.48 -19.34 10.46
C ARG A 378 -9.73 -19.99 9.09
N LEU A 379 -9.25 -19.39 8.00
CA LEU A 379 -9.42 -19.95 6.65
C LEU A 379 -8.83 -21.35 6.55
N LEU A 380 -7.61 -21.53 7.09
CA LEU A 380 -6.96 -22.84 7.13
C LEU A 380 -7.73 -23.89 7.92
N ILE A 381 -8.32 -23.51 9.05
CA ILE A 381 -9.15 -24.43 9.85
C ILE A 381 -10.40 -24.85 9.08
N ILE A 382 -11.05 -23.92 8.39
CA ILE A 382 -12.27 -24.19 7.62
C ILE A 382 -11.98 -25.10 6.42
N GLU A 383 -10.89 -24.87 5.70
CA GLU A 383 -10.57 -25.61 4.48
C GLU A 383 -10.02 -27.01 4.77
N GLU A 384 -9.18 -27.17 5.79
CA GLU A 384 -8.30 -28.35 5.88
C GLU A 384 -8.52 -29.24 7.11
N PHE A 385 -9.17 -28.76 8.16
CA PHE A 385 -9.41 -29.60 9.35
C PHE A 385 -10.67 -30.47 9.18
N PRO A 386 -10.60 -31.76 9.56
CA PRO A 386 -11.76 -32.63 9.71
C PRO A 386 -12.86 -31.96 10.55
N ALA A 387 -14.13 -32.20 10.21
CA ALA A 387 -15.27 -31.50 10.84
C ALA A 387 -15.30 -31.61 12.38
N ASN A 388 -14.84 -32.75 12.91
CA ASN A 388 -14.72 -33.01 14.35
C ASN A 388 -13.64 -32.17 15.04
N GLU A 389 -12.54 -31.83 14.37
CA GLU A 389 -11.46 -31.01 14.94
C GLU A 389 -11.61 -29.51 14.60
N ARG A 390 -12.30 -29.21 13.50
CA ARG A 390 -12.56 -27.85 13.01
C ARG A 390 -13.26 -26.97 14.04
N ASN A 391 -14.30 -27.50 14.68
CA ASN A 391 -15.08 -26.75 15.66
C ASN A 391 -14.26 -26.35 16.88
N ASP A 392 -13.41 -27.24 17.39
CA ASP A 392 -12.60 -26.96 18.58
C ASP A 392 -11.48 -25.95 18.27
N MET A 393 -10.90 -26.03 17.07
CA MET A 393 -9.91 -25.05 16.61
C MET A 393 -10.53 -23.68 16.34
N LEU A 394 -11.73 -23.61 15.74
CA LEU A 394 -12.46 -22.34 15.57
C LEU A 394 -12.86 -21.73 16.93
N LYS A 395 -13.28 -22.55 17.90
CA LYS A 395 -13.58 -22.09 19.27
C LYS A 395 -12.35 -21.48 19.91
N TYR A 396 -11.20 -22.11 19.73
CA TYR A 396 -9.92 -21.61 20.24
C TYR A 396 -9.51 -20.27 19.62
N ILE A 397 -9.61 -20.10 18.29
CA ILE A 397 -9.33 -18.81 17.63
C ILE A 397 -10.34 -17.72 18.05
N CYS A 398 -11.62 -18.07 18.15
CA CYS A 398 -12.65 -17.15 18.64
C CYS A 398 -12.30 -16.65 20.05
N ALA A 399 -11.97 -17.55 20.97
CA ALA A 399 -11.59 -17.19 22.34
C ALA A 399 -10.39 -16.24 22.39
N LEU A 400 -9.40 -16.42 21.52
CA LEU A 400 -8.24 -15.52 21.43
C LEU A 400 -8.58 -14.16 20.83
N SER A 401 -9.34 -14.12 19.73
CA SER A 401 -9.75 -12.86 19.09
C SER A 401 -10.62 -12.00 20.01
N PHE A 402 -11.47 -12.60 20.85
CA PHE A 402 -12.35 -11.87 21.77
C PHE A 402 -11.64 -11.29 22.98
N LYS A 403 -10.50 -11.87 23.39
CA LYS A 403 -9.64 -11.37 24.46
C LYS A 403 -8.80 -10.15 24.06
N ASP A 404 -8.53 -9.97 22.77
CA ASP A 404 -7.71 -8.87 22.27
C ASP A 404 -8.60 -7.70 21.79
N GLU A 405 -8.40 -6.52 22.39
CA GLU A 405 -9.16 -5.30 22.09
C GLU A 405 -8.84 -4.72 20.70
N ARG A 406 -7.70 -5.09 20.10
CA ARG A 406 -7.25 -4.62 18.79
C ARG A 406 -8.05 -5.22 17.62
N TYR A 407 -8.88 -6.22 17.88
CA TYR A 407 -9.73 -6.84 16.87
C TYR A 407 -11.06 -6.09 16.71
N SER A 408 -11.38 -5.72 15.48
CA SER A 408 -12.64 -5.04 15.18
C SER A 408 -13.85 -5.95 15.45
N LYS A 409 -14.96 -5.33 15.85
CA LYS A 409 -16.24 -6.02 16.10
C LYS A 409 -16.71 -6.84 14.89
N ILE A 410 -16.43 -6.37 13.67
CA ILE A 410 -16.77 -7.07 12.42
C ILE A 410 -16.01 -8.40 12.29
N ARG A 411 -14.70 -8.41 12.59
CA ARG A 411 -13.87 -9.62 12.49
C ARG A 411 -14.24 -10.65 13.56
N LYS A 412 -14.57 -10.18 14.76
CA LYS A 412 -15.15 -10.99 15.84
C LYS A 412 -16.48 -11.64 15.41
N GLN A 413 -17.32 -10.88 14.68
CA GLN A 413 -18.59 -11.39 14.14
C GLN A 413 -18.40 -12.43 13.03
N ILE A 414 -17.40 -12.26 12.15
CA ILE A 414 -17.07 -13.25 11.10
C ILE A 414 -16.71 -14.60 11.74
N LEU A 415 -15.77 -14.59 12.69
CA LEU A 415 -15.34 -15.78 13.42
C LEU A 415 -16.49 -16.49 14.15
N LEU A 416 -17.41 -15.72 14.75
CA LEU A 416 -18.64 -16.26 15.35
C LEU A 416 -19.59 -16.87 14.33
N ASN A 417 -19.71 -16.28 13.15
CA ASN A 417 -20.59 -16.80 12.11
C ASN A 417 -20.11 -18.17 11.60
N ASP A 418 -18.79 -18.41 11.50
CA ASP A 418 -18.28 -19.72 11.07
C ASP A 418 -18.46 -20.80 12.14
N LEU A 419 -18.36 -20.42 13.42
CA LEU A 419 -18.75 -21.30 14.52
C LEU A 419 -20.24 -21.68 14.49
N ASN A 420 -21.10 -20.77 14.02
CA ASN A 420 -22.55 -20.98 13.97
C ASN A 420 -23.01 -21.70 12.69
N LYS A 421 -22.24 -21.61 11.59
CA LYS A 421 -22.53 -22.29 10.32
C LYS A 421 -22.25 -23.80 10.37
N THR A 422 -21.39 -24.27 11.28
CA THR A 422 -21.08 -25.70 11.43
C THR A 422 -22.19 -26.51 12.13
N GLU A 423 -23.21 -25.86 12.69
CA GLU A 423 -24.33 -26.56 13.33
C GLU A 423 -25.53 -26.84 12.40
N ASN A 424 -25.62 -26.26 11.19
CA ASN A 424 -26.67 -26.60 10.21
C ASN A 424 -26.25 -26.20 8.78
N GLU A 425 -26.07 -27.18 7.90
CA GLU A 425 -25.95 -26.94 6.46
C GLU A 425 -27.26 -26.40 5.88
N HIS A 426 -27.26 -25.13 5.46
CA HIS A 426 -28.10 -24.65 4.36
C HIS A 426 -27.33 -23.60 3.54
N PRO A 427 -27.38 -23.65 2.20
CA PRO A 427 -26.61 -22.77 1.35
C PRO A 427 -27.26 -21.39 1.34
N LEU A 428 -26.60 -20.40 1.91
CA LEU A 428 -26.87 -19.00 1.60
C LEU A 428 -25.85 -18.56 0.55
N GLU A 429 -26.12 -18.93 -0.70
CA GLU A 429 -25.65 -18.18 -1.85
C GLU A 429 -26.21 -16.76 -1.76
N LYS A 430 -25.35 -15.82 -1.41
CA LYS A 430 -25.13 -14.52 -2.06
C LYS A 430 -24.35 -13.62 -1.11
N GLU A 431 -23.11 -13.37 -1.49
CA GLU A 431 -22.31 -12.26 -0.98
C GLU A 431 -23.10 -10.95 -1.16
N TYR A 432 -23.24 -10.19 -0.09
CA TYR A 432 -23.60 -8.77 -0.18
C TYR A 432 -22.41 -7.95 0.32
N ASN A 433 -21.51 -7.63 -0.62
CA ASN A 433 -20.50 -6.59 -0.46
C ASN A 433 -21.12 -5.24 -0.85
N GLY A 434 -21.01 -4.23 0.02
CA GLY A 434 -21.29 -2.84 -0.36
C GLY A 434 -21.99 -2.02 0.72
N LEU A 435 -21.22 -1.44 1.64
CA LEU A 435 -21.63 -0.27 2.42
C LEU A 435 -20.82 0.92 1.94
N SER A 436 -21.42 1.81 1.15
CA SER A 436 -20.85 3.09 0.77
C SER A 436 -21.57 4.21 1.52
N ILE A 437 -20.84 5.03 2.26
CA ILE A 437 -21.37 6.22 2.93
C ILE A 437 -20.88 7.43 2.14
N ASN A 438 -21.82 8.17 1.53
CA ASN A 438 -21.55 9.48 0.95
C ASN A 438 -22.18 10.55 1.85
N SER A 439 -21.41 11.59 2.19
CA SER A 439 -21.88 12.74 2.94
C SER A 439 -22.26 13.88 2.00
N PHE A 440 -23.46 14.45 2.14
CA PHE A 440 -23.82 15.70 1.48
C PHE A 440 -24.56 16.60 2.47
N LYS A 441 -24.01 17.79 2.76
CA LYS A 441 -24.61 18.84 3.62
C LYS A 441 -25.15 18.34 4.99
N GLY A 442 -24.36 17.55 5.73
CA GLY A 442 -24.72 17.13 7.09
C GLY A 442 -25.77 16.01 7.20
N TYR A 443 -26.10 15.35 6.08
CA TYR A 443 -26.94 14.16 6.04
C TYR A 443 -26.11 12.93 5.64
N HIS A 444 -26.35 11.80 6.31
CA HIS A 444 -25.74 10.50 5.97
C HIS A 444 -26.79 9.60 5.31
N GLN A 445 -26.52 9.17 4.08
CA GLN A 445 -27.30 8.15 3.39
C GLN A 445 -26.71 6.77 3.70
N VAL A 446 -27.54 5.84 4.21
CA VAL A 446 -27.21 4.41 4.29
C VAL A 446 -28.07 3.69 3.26
N SER A 447 -27.49 3.33 2.12
CA SER A 447 -28.17 2.58 1.08
C SER A 447 -28.02 1.08 1.34
N ILE A 448 -29.13 0.35 1.44
CA ILE A 448 -29.14 -1.12 1.40
C ILE A 448 -29.89 -1.49 0.12
N GLY A 449 -29.14 -1.82 -0.94
CA GLY A 449 -29.72 -2.14 -2.24
C GLY A 449 -30.28 -0.93 -3.00
N ASN A 450 -30.53 -1.11 -4.31
CA ASN A 450 -30.90 -0.04 -5.22
C ASN A 450 -32.27 0.61 -4.89
N SER A 451 -32.26 1.95 -4.82
CA SER A 451 -33.36 2.95 -4.95
C SER A 451 -34.36 3.26 -3.80
N HIS A 452 -34.30 4.53 -3.33
CA HIS A 452 -35.29 5.44 -2.68
C HIS A 452 -35.79 5.22 -1.21
N PRO A 453 -36.35 6.25 -0.52
CA PRO A 453 -35.89 7.62 -0.22
C PRO A 453 -35.67 7.87 1.30
N LEU A 454 -35.16 9.05 1.65
CA LEU A 454 -34.77 9.51 3.01
C LEU A 454 -35.84 9.31 4.10
N ILE A 455 -35.51 8.54 5.15
CA ILE A 455 -36.29 8.49 6.41
C ILE A 455 -35.42 9.03 7.55
N LYS A 456 -35.99 9.96 8.31
CA LYS A 456 -35.39 10.63 9.48
C LYS A 456 -35.67 9.80 10.74
N VAL A 457 -34.68 9.16 11.37
CA VAL A 457 -34.87 8.61 12.74
C VAL A 457 -33.59 8.63 13.59
N PRO A 458 -33.63 9.11 14.86
CA PRO A 458 -32.52 9.06 15.81
C PRO A 458 -32.35 7.71 16.54
N TYR A 459 -33.05 6.67 16.09
CA TYR A 459 -32.97 5.31 16.64
C TYR A 459 -32.92 4.30 15.49
N THR A 460 -32.00 3.34 15.57
CA THR A 460 -31.94 2.21 14.62
C THR A 460 -32.29 0.93 15.36
N GLN A 461 -33.37 0.26 14.91
CA GLN A 461 -33.69 -1.11 15.31
C GLN A 461 -33.10 -2.07 14.28
N ILE A 462 -32.32 -3.05 14.74
CA ILE A 462 -31.75 -4.10 13.89
C ILE A 462 -32.37 -5.44 14.33
N ARG A 463 -32.91 -6.18 13.36
CA ARG A 463 -33.59 -7.47 13.56
C ARG A 463 -32.59 -8.60 13.25
N LEU A 464 -32.32 -9.47 14.22
CA LEU A 464 -31.35 -10.58 14.05
C LEU A 464 -32.02 -11.94 13.80
N LYS A 465 -33.29 -12.13 14.20
CA LYS A 465 -34.19 -13.26 13.85
C LYS A 465 -35.67 -12.83 13.94
N LYS A 466 -36.61 -13.72 13.61
CA LYS A 466 -38.04 -13.41 13.37
C LYS A 466 -38.72 -12.62 14.52
N ASP A 467 -38.28 -12.72 15.78
CA ASP A 467 -38.97 -12.07 16.92
C ASP A 467 -38.06 -11.33 17.93
N GLU A 468 -36.79 -11.04 17.61
CA GLU A 468 -35.87 -10.34 18.54
C GLU A 468 -35.32 -9.03 17.95
N TYR A 469 -35.46 -7.93 18.72
CA TYR A 469 -35.02 -6.58 18.35
C TYR A 469 -33.97 -6.04 19.31
N PHE A 470 -32.95 -5.37 18.77
CA PHE A 470 -32.00 -4.58 19.55
C PHE A 470 -32.22 -3.07 19.36
N LYS A 471 -32.16 -2.31 20.45
CA LYS A 471 -32.21 -0.84 20.44
C LYS A 471 -30.82 -0.28 20.72
N LEU A 472 -30.25 0.40 19.73
CA LEU A 472 -29.00 1.15 19.83
C LEU A 472 -29.30 2.64 19.83
N LYS A 473 -28.54 3.42 20.61
CA LYS A 473 -28.52 4.88 20.51
C LYS A 473 -27.12 5.33 20.17
N LEU A 474 -27.03 6.12 19.10
CA LEU A 474 -25.81 6.84 18.75
C LEU A 474 -25.70 8.02 19.71
N GLU A 475 -24.62 8.07 20.48
CA GLU A 475 -24.33 9.18 21.40
C GLU A 475 -23.48 10.26 20.71
N GLU A 476 -22.61 9.86 19.77
CA GLU A 476 -21.73 10.78 19.06
C GLU A 476 -21.41 10.22 17.66
N VAL A 477 -21.65 11.01 16.61
CA VAL A 477 -21.39 10.64 15.21
C VAL A 477 -20.18 11.40 14.72
N SER A 478 -19.15 10.68 14.30
CA SER A 478 -17.95 11.25 13.67
C SER A 478 -17.90 10.87 12.19
N GLU A 479 -16.98 11.47 11.43
CA GLU A 479 -16.85 11.28 9.98
C GLU A 479 -16.66 9.82 9.55
N ASN A 480 -16.20 8.94 10.47
CA ASN A 480 -16.09 7.50 10.26
C ASN A 480 -16.83 6.72 11.36
N PHE A 481 -17.57 5.68 10.97
CA PHE A 481 -18.34 4.83 11.90
C PHE A 481 -17.46 4.19 12.99
N SER A 482 -16.19 3.91 12.69
CA SER A 482 -15.21 3.39 13.63
C SER A 482 -14.93 4.32 14.82
N ASN A 483 -15.20 5.62 14.64
CA ASN A 483 -14.96 6.66 15.64
C ASN A 483 -16.27 7.17 16.27
N SER A 484 -17.42 6.58 15.93
CA SER A 484 -18.73 6.99 16.47
C SER A 484 -18.99 6.27 17.80
N ARG A 485 -19.44 7.01 18.83
CA ARG A 485 -19.82 6.41 20.12
C ARG A 485 -21.26 5.93 20.06
N ILE A 486 -21.43 4.62 20.26
CA ILE A 486 -22.74 3.96 20.35
C ILE A 486 -22.92 3.45 21.77
N LYS A 487 -24.05 3.79 22.38
CA LYS A 487 -24.47 3.22 23.66
C LYS A 487 -25.59 2.22 23.44
N TYR A 488 -25.40 1.07 24.08
CA TYR A 488 -26.37 0.00 24.11
C TYR A 488 -27.46 0.33 25.13
N ILE A 489 -28.74 0.23 24.75
CA ILE A 489 -29.88 0.51 25.65
C ILE A 489 -30.66 -0.79 25.99
N GLY A 490 -30.19 -1.96 25.56
CA GLY A 490 -30.83 -3.26 25.87
C GLY A 490 -30.05 -4.13 26.88
N LYS A 491 -30.54 -5.33 27.17
CA LYS A 491 -29.73 -6.42 27.76
C LYS A 491 -28.94 -7.12 26.66
N ASN A 492 -27.67 -7.45 26.91
CA ASN A 492 -26.81 -8.13 25.93
C ASN A 492 -26.99 -9.66 26.09
N PRO A 493 -27.68 -10.35 25.16
CA PRO A 493 -27.98 -11.77 25.30
C PRO A 493 -26.75 -12.66 25.20
N ILE A 494 -25.65 -12.18 24.60
CA ILE A 494 -24.37 -12.91 24.56
C ILE A 494 -23.66 -12.78 25.90
N TYR A 495 -23.70 -11.60 26.53
CA TYR A 495 -23.22 -11.44 27.90
C TYR A 495 -24.07 -12.27 28.87
N GLU A 496 -25.40 -12.35 28.68
CA GLU A 496 -26.25 -13.23 29.50
C GLU A 496 -25.95 -14.72 29.28
N LYS A 497 -25.66 -15.18 28.05
CA LYS A 497 -25.24 -16.58 27.79
C LYS A 497 -23.86 -16.93 28.33
N VAL A 498 -22.86 -16.05 28.16
CA VAL A 498 -21.52 -16.25 28.76
C VAL A 498 -21.63 -16.26 30.29
N ARG A 499 -22.47 -15.39 30.84
CA ARG A 499 -22.79 -15.33 32.26
C ARG A 499 -23.54 -16.57 32.75
N GLU A 500 -24.45 -17.15 31.96
CA GLU A 500 -25.10 -18.44 32.26
C GLU A 500 -24.09 -19.59 32.34
N ILE A 501 -23.20 -19.70 31.35
CA ILE A 501 -22.11 -20.71 31.33
C ILE A 501 -21.18 -20.52 32.55
N TRP A 502 -20.96 -19.29 33.00
CA TRP A 502 -20.13 -19.01 34.16
C TRP A 502 -20.85 -19.24 35.49
N HIS A 503 -22.17 -19.00 35.55
CA HIS A 503 -23.02 -19.43 36.65
C HIS A 503 -23.11 -20.97 36.77
N GLN A 504 -22.79 -21.73 35.72
CA GLN A 504 -22.63 -23.19 35.83
C GLN A 504 -21.33 -23.58 36.56
N ASN A 505 -20.30 -22.73 36.54
CA ASN A 505 -19.03 -22.98 37.23
C ASN A 505 -19.01 -22.52 38.69
N TYR A 506 -19.98 -21.68 39.10
CA TYR A 506 -20.10 -21.18 40.47
C TYR A 506 -21.51 -21.39 41.05
N TYR A 507 -21.63 -22.05 42.20
CA TYR A 507 -22.93 -22.35 42.83
C TYR A 507 -23.02 -21.83 44.27
N ILE A 508 -24.25 -21.60 44.76
CA ILE A 508 -24.50 -21.17 46.14
C ILE A 508 -24.05 -22.28 47.09
N GLY A 509 -23.22 -21.93 48.07
CA GLY A 509 -22.63 -22.86 49.03
C GLY A 509 -21.22 -23.32 48.66
N GLN A 510 -20.71 -22.98 47.47
CA GLN A 510 -19.34 -23.29 47.08
C GLN A 510 -18.32 -22.46 47.87
N PHE A 511 -17.22 -23.10 48.29
CA PHE A 511 -16.07 -22.42 48.85
C PHE A 511 -15.06 -22.06 47.76
N ILE A 512 -14.66 -20.80 47.70
CA ILE A 512 -13.71 -20.29 46.71
C ILE A 512 -12.66 -19.40 47.39
N GLU A 513 -11.52 -19.22 46.75
CA GLU A 513 -10.51 -18.26 47.19
C GLU A 513 -10.61 -16.98 46.35
N ILE A 514 -10.86 -15.85 47.02
CA ILE A 514 -10.95 -14.55 46.37
C ILE A 514 -9.83 -13.64 46.85
N HIS A 515 -9.17 -12.99 45.91
CA HIS A 515 -8.16 -11.96 46.12
C HIS A 515 -8.82 -10.60 46.23
N ILE A 516 -8.62 -9.90 47.34
CA ILE A 516 -9.31 -8.65 47.64
C ILE A 516 -8.69 -7.50 46.86
N THR A 517 -9.49 -6.86 46.01
CA THR A 517 -9.06 -5.75 45.15
C THR A 517 -9.33 -4.38 45.78
N SER A 518 -10.36 -4.26 46.61
CA SER A 518 -10.66 -3.01 47.32
C SER A 518 -11.54 -3.26 48.55
N VAL A 519 -11.46 -2.37 49.53
CA VAL A 519 -12.22 -2.45 50.78
C VAL A 519 -12.73 -1.07 51.17
N ASN A 520 -14.02 -0.96 51.46
CA ASN A 520 -14.68 0.21 52.05
C ASN A 520 -15.20 -0.15 53.44
N PHE A 521 -15.56 0.84 54.28
CA PHE A 521 -16.01 0.64 55.66
C PHE A 521 -17.10 -0.42 55.88
N LYS A 522 -17.94 -0.70 54.86
CA LYS A 522 -19.07 -1.65 54.96
C LYS A 522 -18.98 -2.86 54.02
N ILE A 523 -18.07 -2.87 53.05
CA ILE A 523 -18.03 -3.88 51.97
C ILE A 523 -16.59 -4.07 51.49
N ALA A 524 -16.18 -5.32 51.32
CA ALA A 524 -14.96 -5.70 50.60
C ALA A 524 -15.28 -6.28 49.22
N PHE A 525 -14.45 -5.97 48.23
CA PHE A 525 -14.53 -6.47 46.85
C PHE A 525 -13.31 -7.32 46.53
N GLY A 526 -13.53 -8.45 45.87
CA GLY A 526 -12.47 -9.35 45.44
C GLY A 526 -12.74 -10.04 44.11
N ARG A 527 -11.71 -10.70 43.59
CA ARG A 527 -11.69 -11.45 42.33
C ARG A 527 -10.97 -12.77 42.50
N VAL A 528 -11.27 -13.77 41.69
CA VAL A 528 -10.48 -15.01 41.67
C VAL A 528 -9.24 -14.76 40.79
N LEU A 529 -8.04 -15.21 41.20
CA LEU A 529 -6.76 -14.91 40.53
C LEU A 529 -6.71 -15.29 39.03
N ASN A 530 -7.54 -16.25 38.61
CA ASN A 530 -7.64 -16.69 37.21
C ASN A 530 -8.89 -16.16 36.49
N ASN A 531 -9.65 -15.25 37.11
CA ASN A 531 -10.91 -14.72 36.56
C ASN A 531 -11.16 -13.26 37.00
N GLU A 532 -10.79 -12.30 36.14
CA GLU A 532 -10.90 -10.86 36.44
C GLU A 532 -12.29 -10.25 36.20
N ASN A 533 -13.21 -11.01 35.60
CA ASN A 533 -14.45 -10.46 35.02
C ASN A 533 -15.67 -10.56 35.96
N LEU A 534 -15.56 -11.24 37.11
CA LEU A 534 -16.62 -11.33 38.11
C LEU A 534 -16.20 -10.63 39.41
N THR A 535 -17.12 -9.85 39.99
CA THR A 535 -16.88 -9.15 41.25
C THR A 535 -17.51 -9.93 42.41
N PHE A 536 -16.66 -10.43 43.30
CA PHE A 536 -17.06 -11.06 44.54
C PHE A 536 -17.10 -10.01 45.65
N VAL A 537 -18.11 -10.08 46.50
CA VAL A 537 -18.42 -9.03 47.47
C VAL A 537 -18.64 -9.66 48.84
N ILE A 538 -17.92 -9.18 49.85
CA ILE A 538 -18.13 -9.55 51.25
C ILE A 538 -18.72 -8.33 51.99
N PRO A 539 -20.03 -8.32 52.28
CA PRO A 539 -20.63 -7.31 53.14
C PRO A 539 -20.15 -7.43 54.60
N ILE A 540 -20.18 -6.33 55.35
CA ILE A 540 -19.77 -6.28 56.77
C ILE A 540 -20.54 -7.26 57.66
N SER A 541 -21.80 -7.54 57.33
CA SER A 541 -22.64 -8.51 58.03
C SER A 541 -22.22 -9.97 57.82
N GLU A 542 -21.30 -10.23 56.88
CA GLU A 542 -20.88 -11.56 56.46
C GLU A 542 -19.45 -11.90 56.90
N ILE A 543 -18.88 -11.14 57.85
CA ILE A 543 -17.53 -11.36 58.37
C ILE A 543 -17.51 -12.18 59.65
N ASP A 544 -18.34 -11.80 60.63
CA ASP A 544 -18.42 -12.47 61.92
C ASP A 544 -19.83 -12.31 62.51
N ASP A 545 -20.15 -13.10 63.54
CA ASP A 545 -21.46 -13.04 64.23
C ASP A 545 -21.57 -11.84 65.21
N SER A 546 -20.43 -11.26 65.60
CA SER A 546 -20.38 -10.06 66.45
C SER A 546 -20.60 -8.77 65.66
N PHE A 547 -21.04 -7.70 66.35
CA PHE A 547 -21.23 -6.40 65.72
C PHE A 547 -19.89 -5.80 65.25
N ILE A 548 -19.72 -5.69 63.93
CA ILE A 548 -18.54 -5.08 63.31
C ILE A 548 -18.90 -3.70 62.78
N GLY A 549 -18.23 -2.66 63.29
CA GLY A 549 -18.42 -1.27 62.84
C GLY A 549 -17.53 -0.86 61.66
N ASP A 550 -16.44 -1.59 61.40
CA ASP A 550 -15.48 -1.28 60.33
C ASP A 550 -14.83 -2.56 59.77
N ILE A 551 -15.05 -2.80 58.48
CA ILE A 551 -14.57 -3.97 57.76
C ILE A 551 -13.04 -3.99 57.55
N THR A 552 -12.40 -2.81 57.50
CA THR A 552 -11.00 -2.65 57.11
C THR A 552 -10.02 -3.24 58.12
N LYS A 553 -10.47 -3.44 59.36
CA LYS A 553 -9.70 -4.08 60.44
C LYS A 553 -9.59 -5.60 60.28
N TYR A 554 -10.43 -6.21 59.45
CA TYR A 554 -10.55 -7.67 59.30
C TYR A 554 -10.14 -8.15 57.91
N ILE A 555 -10.31 -7.31 56.88
CA ILE A 555 -9.99 -7.64 55.49
C ILE A 555 -8.97 -6.64 54.96
N GLN A 556 -7.85 -7.17 54.44
CA GLN A 556 -6.79 -6.36 53.83
C GLN A 556 -6.82 -6.47 52.31
N VAL A 557 -6.57 -5.35 51.62
CA VAL A 557 -6.42 -5.30 50.16
C VAL A 557 -5.18 -6.10 49.74
N GLN A 558 -5.22 -6.74 48.57
CA GLN A 558 -4.17 -7.61 48.03
C GLN A 558 -3.89 -8.88 48.85
N LYS A 559 -4.82 -9.29 49.72
CA LYS A 559 -4.79 -10.61 50.36
C LYS A 559 -5.89 -11.51 49.80
N SER A 560 -5.62 -12.81 49.79
CA SER A 560 -6.59 -13.82 49.39
C SER A 560 -7.29 -14.39 50.61
N TYR A 561 -8.61 -14.55 50.51
CA TYR A 561 -9.45 -15.10 51.55
C TYR A 561 -10.31 -16.22 50.96
N LYS A 562 -10.35 -17.37 51.65
CA LYS A 562 -11.33 -18.41 51.36
C LYS A 562 -12.69 -17.92 51.85
N VAL A 563 -13.74 -18.04 51.02
CA VAL A 563 -15.09 -17.54 51.29
C VAL A 563 -16.15 -18.51 50.75
N LYS A 564 -17.35 -18.50 51.33
CA LYS A 564 -18.50 -19.25 50.83
C LYS A 564 -19.39 -18.36 49.97
N ILE A 565 -19.82 -18.82 48.79
CA ILE A 565 -20.78 -18.11 47.95
C ILE A 565 -22.18 -18.21 48.59
N LYS A 566 -22.78 -17.08 48.96
CA LYS A 566 -24.08 -17.03 49.65
C LYS A 566 -25.24 -16.75 48.70
N SER A 567 -25.05 -15.80 47.77
CA SER A 567 -26.10 -15.47 46.80
C SER A 567 -25.56 -14.71 45.59
N PHE A 568 -26.37 -14.63 44.54
CA PHE A 568 -26.06 -13.91 43.31
C PHE A 568 -26.96 -12.67 43.19
N ASN A 569 -26.38 -11.48 43.21
CA ASN A 569 -27.11 -10.25 42.92
C ASN A 569 -27.09 -9.97 41.41
N ARG A 570 -28.07 -10.53 40.69
CA ARG A 570 -28.17 -10.44 39.23
C ARG A 570 -28.34 -9.01 38.69
N LYS A 571 -28.85 -8.07 39.49
CA LYS A 571 -29.06 -6.67 39.06
C LYS A 571 -27.77 -5.84 39.06
N LYS A 572 -26.81 -6.19 39.93
CA LYS A 572 -25.55 -5.46 40.11
C LYS A 572 -24.30 -6.24 39.69
N ASP A 573 -24.51 -7.45 39.16
CA ASP A 573 -23.44 -8.36 38.74
C ASP A 573 -22.45 -8.72 39.87
N TRP A 574 -22.97 -8.83 41.11
CA TRP A 574 -22.17 -9.17 42.29
C TRP A 574 -22.44 -10.60 42.76
N ILE A 575 -21.37 -11.28 43.15
CA ILE A 575 -21.44 -12.56 43.85
C ILE A 575 -21.22 -12.27 45.33
N ILE A 576 -22.24 -12.48 46.16
CA ILE A 576 -22.17 -12.19 47.59
C ILE A 576 -21.55 -13.39 48.30
N CYS A 577 -20.48 -13.13 49.05
CA CYS A 577 -19.66 -14.11 49.74
C CYS A 577 -19.67 -13.87 51.25
N SER A 578 -19.49 -14.96 52.02
CA SER A 578 -19.44 -14.94 53.47
C SER A 578 -18.17 -15.59 54.01
N LEU A 579 -17.52 -14.89 54.94
CA LEU A 579 -16.44 -15.39 55.80
C LEU A 579 -16.99 -16.01 57.08
N ARG A 580 -18.10 -15.48 57.58
CA ARG A 580 -18.79 -15.96 58.79
C ARG A 580 -19.26 -17.40 58.64
N ASP A 581 -19.84 -17.73 57.49
CA ASP A 581 -20.43 -19.04 57.23
C ASP A 581 -19.36 -20.16 57.06
N LEU A 582 -18.06 -19.84 57.09
CA LEU A 582 -16.97 -20.82 57.18
C LEU A 582 -16.81 -21.39 58.59
N LYS A 583 -17.21 -20.65 59.63
CA LYS A 583 -17.01 -21.04 61.04
C LYS A 583 -18.10 -21.97 61.57
N ILE A 584 -19.23 -22.10 60.85
CA ILE A 584 -20.49 -22.68 61.37
C ILE A 584 -20.76 -24.12 60.88
N GLU A 585 -20.07 -24.63 59.86
CA GLU A 585 -20.36 -25.98 59.31
C GLU A 585 -19.33 -27.04 59.76
N THR A 586 -19.75 -27.90 60.70
CA THR A 586 -19.16 -29.25 60.86
C THR A 586 -19.54 -30.14 59.67
N SER A 587 -18.62 -31.03 59.31
CA SER A 587 -18.44 -31.66 57.99
C SER A 587 -19.52 -32.65 57.52
N THR A 588 -20.63 -32.84 58.22
CA THR A 588 -21.59 -33.91 57.92
C THR A 588 -22.91 -33.45 57.29
N ASP A 589 -23.23 -32.16 57.29
CA ASP A 589 -24.50 -31.64 56.75
C ASP A 589 -24.39 -31.08 55.31
N TYR A 590 -23.18 -31.11 54.74
CA TYR A 590 -22.82 -30.47 53.46
C TYR A 590 -23.13 -31.35 52.24
N GLU A 591 -22.81 -32.65 52.29
CA GLU A 591 -22.95 -33.54 51.13
C GLU A 591 -24.42 -33.79 50.78
N ASP A 592 -25.28 -33.96 51.78
CA ASP A 592 -26.72 -34.19 51.59
C ASP A 592 -27.43 -32.97 50.98
N LYS A 593 -27.08 -31.75 51.43
CA LYS A 593 -27.61 -30.50 50.85
C LYS A 593 -27.05 -30.24 49.45
N LEU A 594 -25.80 -30.63 49.17
CA LEU A 594 -25.17 -30.49 47.85
C LEU A 594 -25.84 -31.39 46.80
N GLN A 595 -26.19 -32.61 47.20
CA GLN A 595 -26.89 -33.58 46.35
C GLN A 595 -28.31 -33.07 46.01
N MET A 596 -29.06 -32.62 47.02
CA MET A 596 -30.41 -32.08 46.82
C MET A 596 -30.45 -30.81 45.97
N LEU A 597 -29.45 -29.93 46.08
CA LEU A 597 -29.37 -28.71 45.26
C LEU A 597 -28.98 -29.01 43.81
N LYS A 598 -28.09 -29.98 43.56
CA LYS A 598 -27.76 -30.43 42.20
C LYS A 598 -28.96 -31.05 41.48
N GLU A 599 -29.80 -31.80 42.19
CA GLU A 599 -31.04 -32.36 41.62
C GLU A 599 -32.11 -31.28 41.34
N LYS A 600 -32.19 -30.24 42.18
CA LYS A 600 -33.19 -29.17 42.00
C LYS A 600 -32.92 -28.24 40.82
N TYR A 601 -31.66 -28.08 40.41
CA TYR A 601 -31.25 -27.13 39.35
C TYR A 601 -30.73 -27.81 38.07
N SER A 602 -30.85 -29.14 37.95
CA SER A 602 -30.54 -29.90 36.73
C SER A 602 -31.78 -30.28 35.89
N LYS A 603 -32.98 -29.92 36.35
CA LYS A 603 -34.20 -29.83 35.55
C LYS A 603 -34.54 -28.36 35.33
#